data_AF-K9FMJ7-F1
#
_entry.id   AF-K9FMJ7-F1
#
_cell.length_a   1.000
_cell.length_b   1.000
_cell.length_c   1.000
_cell.angle_alpha   90.00
_cell.angle_beta   90.00
_cell.angle_gamma   90.00
#
_symmetry.space_group_name_H-M   'P 1'
#
loop_
_entity.id
_entity.type
_entity.pdbx_description
1 polymer ?
#
loop_
_entity_poly.entity_id
_entity_poly.type
_entity_poly.pdbx_seq_one_letter_code
_entity_poly.pdbx_strand_id
1 'polypeptide(L)'
;MSQMSRNEGVCAIFIHAGAGFHSHENEHKHLRACEIAALKAMAFLKSGGTAVDAVEAALMVLEDNPITNAGFGSNLNAKGVVEGDASIVDHNGLSGAVGAVPNIKNPIMLARKIYDKSNVQMGMSRVPPNFLVGEGAKDFAWEHGMVIIPEEALVSPVALERYEVWAAEVNNYENETRGEVIDPWIRRPMTPLDTRLERLERASQSGAHTAIHAVEEEIRTLPDPSLFADVKGRPRASLERQTQKKAKLSISHLPVQPVSACSPSRDGSPDAAESEQDAEDAITDTVGAIAIDKYGNIAAGSSSGGIGMKHRGRIGPAALIGIGTHVIPRDPTDPDGTTCAVVTSGTGELIASTLAASTCAQRMYYSQKMGDNGIFTQVMEEDALKAWMKREFNGALSVSFTAIIFQR
;
A
#
# COMPACT_ATOMS: atom_id res chain seq x y z
N MET A 1 23.87 32.08 38.61
CA MET A 1 23.65 31.22 37.43
C MET A 1 22.99 29.95 37.93
N SER A 2 21.70 29.74 37.66
CA SER A 2 21.01 28.54 38.14
C SER A 2 21.48 27.31 37.38
N GLN A 3 21.71 26.22 38.10
CA GLN A 3 21.85 24.90 37.49
C GLN A 3 20.46 24.49 36.99
N MET A 4 20.17 24.74 35.70
CA MET A 4 19.20 23.91 35.00
C MET A 4 19.74 22.48 35.01
N SER A 5 19.08 21.60 35.74
CA SER A 5 19.31 20.17 35.62
C SER A 5 19.11 19.79 34.15
N ARG A 6 20.18 19.32 33.50
CA ARG A 6 20.05 18.71 32.19
C ARG A 6 19.30 17.40 32.38
N ASN A 7 17.98 17.45 32.19
CA ASN A 7 17.23 16.24 31.91
C ASN A 7 17.64 15.84 30.49
N GLU A 8 18.70 15.04 30.38
CA GLU A 8 19.17 14.52 29.09
C GLU A 8 18.12 13.54 28.58
N GLY A 9 17.24 14.03 27.71
CA GLY A 9 16.05 13.32 27.27
C GLY A 9 16.37 11.95 26.70
N VAL A 10 15.56 10.96 27.08
CA VAL A 10 15.77 9.56 26.71
C VAL A 10 15.67 9.42 25.19
N CYS A 11 16.74 8.90 24.58
CA CYS A 11 16.75 8.50 23.17
C CYS A 11 16.53 7.00 23.08
N ALA A 12 15.64 6.57 22.19
CA ALA A 12 15.38 5.15 21.94
C ALA A 12 15.18 4.88 20.44
N ILE A 13 15.50 3.65 20.02
CA ILE A 13 15.22 3.13 18.69
C ILE A 13 14.73 1.68 18.84
N PHE A 14 13.67 1.34 18.12
CA PHE A 14 13.11 0.00 18.03
C PHE A 14 13.06 -0.39 16.56
N ILE A 15 13.52 -1.58 16.21
CA ILE A 15 13.72 -2.02 14.82
C ILE A 15 13.27 -3.47 14.67
N HIS A 16 12.59 -3.79 13.57
CA HIS A 16 12.41 -5.16 13.10
C HIS A 16 12.91 -5.34 11.66
N ALA A 17 13.50 -6.50 11.39
CA ALA A 17 13.91 -6.92 10.06
C ALA A 17 12.88 -7.82 9.35
N GLY A 18 11.75 -8.16 10.00
CA GLY A 18 10.69 -8.95 9.38
C GLY A 18 9.70 -9.62 10.32
N ALA A 19 8.84 -10.47 9.76
CA ALA A 19 7.77 -11.23 10.40
C ALA A 19 7.43 -12.48 9.55
N GLY A 20 8.27 -13.50 9.65
CA GLY A 20 8.15 -14.75 8.90
C GLY A 20 9.01 -15.84 9.52
N PHE A 21 9.14 -16.98 8.84
CA PHE A 21 10.04 -18.04 9.29
C PHE A 21 11.49 -17.65 8.99
N HIS A 22 12.28 -17.50 10.05
CA HIS A 22 13.72 -17.29 9.99
C HIS A 22 14.36 -18.59 10.46
N SER A 23 15.15 -19.25 9.61
CA SER A 23 15.96 -20.40 10.01
C SER A 23 16.97 -19.99 11.09
N HIS A 24 17.28 -20.92 11.99
CA HIS A 24 18.31 -20.69 13.02
C HIS A 24 19.68 -20.34 12.43
N GLU A 25 19.96 -20.76 11.19
CA GLU A 25 21.20 -20.39 10.49
C GLU A 25 21.21 -18.93 10.02
N ASN A 26 20.07 -18.34 9.66
CA ASN A 26 20.00 -16.95 9.20
C ASN A 26 19.60 -15.95 10.30
N GLU A 27 18.99 -16.41 11.40
CA GLU A 27 18.62 -15.60 12.58
C GLU A 27 19.74 -14.63 13.00
N HIS A 28 20.97 -15.11 13.15
CA HIS A 28 22.12 -14.29 13.56
C HIS A 28 22.46 -13.16 12.56
N LYS A 29 22.19 -13.37 11.26
CA LYS A 29 22.42 -12.37 10.20
C LYS A 29 21.36 -11.28 10.25
N HIS A 30 20.09 -11.63 10.49
CA HIS A 30 19.00 -10.67 10.71
C HIS A 30 19.18 -9.85 11.99
N LEU A 31 19.54 -10.50 13.11
CA LEU A 31 19.86 -9.80 14.35
C LEU A 31 21.03 -8.81 14.18
N ARG A 32 22.08 -9.20 13.45
CA ARG A 32 23.20 -8.31 13.13
C ARG A 32 22.80 -7.14 12.22
N ALA A 33 21.86 -7.35 11.29
CA ALA A 33 21.30 -6.26 10.49
C ALA A 33 20.56 -5.23 11.36
N CYS A 34 19.70 -5.69 12.27
CA CYS A 34 19.02 -4.86 13.26
C CYS A 34 20.00 -4.12 14.17
N GLU A 35 21.04 -4.80 14.66
CA GLU A 35 22.08 -4.20 15.52
C GLU A 35 22.79 -3.04 14.80
N ILE A 36 23.26 -3.23 13.56
CA ILE A 36 23.95 -2.19 12.80
C ILE A 36 23.02 -1.00 12.52
N ALA A 37 21.75 -1.27 12.17
CA ALA A 37 20.74 -0.23 11.96
C ALA A 37 20.47 0.57 13.25
N ALA A 38 20.34 -0.11 14.39
CA ALA A 38 20.10 0.50 15.70
C ALA A 38 21.30 1.35 16.15
N LEU A 39 22.52 0.84 16.00
CA LEU A 39 23.75 1.58 16.32
C LEU A 39 23.88 2.86 15.49
N LYS A 40 23.60 2.80 14.18
CA LYS A 40 23.63 3.98 13.31
C LYS A 40 22.56 5.00 13.70
N ALA A 41 21.31 4.57 13.93
CA ALA A 41 20.24 5.45 14.36
C ALA A 41 20.50 6.09 15.74
N MET A 42 20.99 5.32 16.71
CA MET A 42 21.39 5.85 18.02
C MET A 42 22.54 6.87 17.93
N ALA A 43 23.42 6.78 16.93
CA ALA A 43 24.45 7.79 16.71
C ALA A 43 23.83 9.14 16.26
N PHE A 44 22.81 9.12 15.39
CA PHE A 44 22.04 10.32 15.02
C PHE A 44 21.28 10.91 16.22
N LEU A 45 20.58 10.08 17.00
CA LEU A 45 19.85 10.54 18.18
C LEU A 45 20.79 11.17 19.23
N LYS A 46 21.92 10.52 19.52
CA LYS A 46 22.94 11.03 20.47
C LYS A 46 23.63 12.30 19.99
N SER A 47 23.81 12.49 18.68
CA SER A 47 24.33 13.76 18.13
C SER A 47 23.30 14.90 18.17
N GLY A 48 22.02 14.57 18.41
CA GLY A 48 20.93 15.54 18.51
C GLY A 48 20.08 15.70 17.27
N GLY A 49 20.18 14.77 16.32
CA GLY A 49 19.23 14.63 15.21
C GLY A 49 17.82 14.30 15.69
N THR A 50 16.85 14.41 14.79
CA THR A 50 15.43 14.16 15.09
C THR A 50 15.09 12.68 15.02
N ALA A 51 13.95 12.30 15.60
CA ALA A 51 13.43 10.94 15.47
C ALA A 51 13.23 10.52 13.99
N VAL A 52 12.82 11.45 13.12
CA VAL A 52 12.63 11.20 11.69
C VAL A 52 13.96 10.86 11.00
N ASP A 53 15.04 11.59 11.32
CA ASP A 53 16.38 11.32 10.78
C ASP A 53 16.92 9.95 11.23
N ALA A 54 16.60 9.55 12.47
CA ALA A 54 17.01 8.26 13.02
C ALA A 54 16.25 7.08 12.39
N VAL A 55 14.95 7.23 12.13
CA VAL A 55 14.13 6.25 11.38
C VAL A 55 14.65 6.08 9.96
N GLU A 56 14.89 7.18 9.23
CA GLU A 56 15.47 7.15 7.89
C GLU A 56 16.84 6.44 7.90
N ALA A 57 17.74 6.83 8.82
CA ALA A 57 19.08 6.24 8.91
C ALA A 57 19.07 4.74 9.24
N ALA A 58 18.12 4.27 10.06
CA ALA A 58 17.90 2.86 10.36
C ALA A 58 17.42 2.09 9.12
N LEU A 59 16.36 2.57 8.49
CA LEU A 59 15.71 1.87 7.37
C LEU A 59 16.62 1.82 6.13
N MET A 60 17.40 2.87 5.87
CA MET A 60 18.44 2.85 4.82
C MET A 60 19.47 1.71 5.03
N VAL A 61 19.84 1.38 6.27
CA VAL A 61 20.78 0.27 6.53
C VAL A 61 20.16 -1.08 6.22
N LEU A 62 18.86 -1.23 6.46
CA LEU A 62 18.13 -2.47 6.18
C LEU A 62 17.88 -2.62 4.69
N GLU A 63 17.42 -1.57 4.01
CA GLU A 63 17.26 -1.52 2.54
C GLU A 63 18.57 -1.78 1.77
N ASP A 64 19.71 -1.37 2.32
CA ASP A 64 21.04 -1.64 1.74
C ASP A 64 21.51 -3.07 1.98
N ASN A 65 20.85 -3.83 2.86
CA ASN A 65 21.26 -5.18 3.25
C ASN A 65 20.46 -6.23 2.47
N PRO A 66 21.10 -7.07 1.62
CA PRO A 66 20.43 -8.02 0.75
C PRO A 66 19.66 -9.13 1.48
N ILE A 67 19.84 -9.30 2.80
CA ILE A 67 19.07 -10.28 3.58
C ILE A 67 17.63 -9.82 3.87
N THR A 68 17.35 -8.52 3.82
CA THR A 68 16.01 -8.00 4.13
C THR A 68 15.19 -7.83 2.87
N ASN A 69 13.87 -8.08 2.94
CA ASN A 69 12.96 -7.86 1.83
C ASN A 69 12.62 -6.36 1.66
N ALA A 70 13.63 -5.51 1.48
CA ALA A 70 13.50 -4.09 1.22
C ALA A 70 14.72 -3.57 0.44
N GLY A 71 14.56 -2.47 -0.31
CA GLY A 71 15.62 -1.90 -1.13
C GLY A 71 16.27 -2.94 -2.06
N PHE A 72 17.56 -3.20 -1.87
CA PHE A 72 18.37 -4.13 -2.67
C PHE A 72 18.06 -5.62 -2.44
N GLY A 73 17.57 -5.98 -1.24
CA GLY A 73 17.16 -7.37 -0.94
C GLY A 73 15.69 -7.69 -1.29
N SER A 74 14.99 -6.74 -1.92
CA SER A 74 13.57 -6.86 -2.25
C SER A 74 13.25 -8.05 -3.15
N ASN A 75 12.14 -8.72 -2.84
CA ASN A 75 11.51 -9.70 -3.71
C ASN A 75 11.13 -9.10 -5.07
N LEU A 76 11.26 -9.92 -6.11
CA LEU A 76 10.95 -9.52 -7.48
C LEU A 76 9.46 -9.72 -7.78
N ASN A 77 8.89 -8.79 -8.56
CA ASN A 77 7.54 -8.94 -9.11
C ASN A 77 7.51 -10.00 -10.23
N ALA A 78 6.34 -10.33 -10.78
CA ALA A 78 6.17 -11.34 -11.84
C ALA A 78 6.99 -11.10 -13.14
N LYS A 79 7.68 -9.97 -13.28
CA LYS A 79 8.58 -9.65 -14.40
C LYS A 79 10.07 -9.67 -14.03
N GLY A 80 10.43 -10.10 -12.82
CA GLY A 80 11.81 -10.06 -12.34
C GLY A 80 12.29 -8.67 -11.93
N VAL A 81 11.39 -7.73 -11.66
CA VAL A 81 11.73 -6.33 -11.35
C VAL A 81 11.40 -5.97 -9.90
N VAL A 82 12.28 -5.19 -9.25
CA VAL A 82 12.06 -4.61 -7.92
C VAL A 82 11.09 -3.43 -7.99
N GLU A 83 10.05 -3.45 -7.15
CA GLU A 83 9.14 -2.32 -6.92
C GLU A 83 9.00 -2.09 -5.41
N GLY A 84 9.53 -0.98 -4.90
CA GLY A 84 9.55 -0.69 -3.46
C GLY A 84 8.28 0.00 -2.94
N ASP A 85 7.91 -0.31 -1.70
CA ASP A 85 6.86 0.32 -0.91
C ASP A 85 7.50 0.88 0.37
N ALA A 86 7.28 2.15 0.74
CA ALA A 86 7.83 2.72 1.98
C ALA A 86 7.02 3.91 2.51
N SER A 87 7.12 4.17 3.81
CA SER A 87 6.49 5.32 4.45
C SER A 87 7.22 5.80 5.70
N ILE A 88 7.03 7.08 6.04
CA ILE A 88 7.53 7.71 7.25
C ILE A 88 6.48 8.68 7.82
N VAL A 89 6.36 8.74 9.15
CA VAL A 89 5.38 9.56 9.89
C VAL A 89 6.05 10.16 11.14
N ASP A 90 5.79 11.43 11.42
CA ASP A 90 6.28 12.14 12.60
C ASP A 90 5.24 12.25 13.74
N HIS A 91 5.70 12.74 14.89
CA HIS A 91 4.91 13.10 16.08
C HIS A 91 3.75 14.09 15.84
N ASN A 92 3.66 14.77 14.70
CA ASN A 92 2.56 15.66 14.34
C ASN A 92 1.56 15.00 13.36
N GLY A 93 1.83 13.77 12.92
CA GLY A 93 1.07 13.08 11.87
C GLY A 93 1.43 13.54 10.45
N LEU A 94 2.44 14.40 10.29
CA LEU A 94 3.00 14.69 8.97
C LEU A 94 3.67 13.42 8.44
N SER A 95 3.46 13.15 7.15
CA SER A 95 3.86 11.89 6.54
C SER A 95 4.33 12.07 5.10
N GLY A 96 5.09 11.09 4.65
CA GLY A 96 5.49 10.89 3.26
C GLY A 96 5.53 9.40 2.96
N ALA A 97 5.08 9.00 1.78
CA ALA A 97 5.00 7.61 1.37
C ALA A 97 5.26 7.41 -0.14
N VAL A 98 5.75 6.22 -0.48
CA VAL A 98 5.83 5.72 -1.86
C VAL A 98 5.34 4.29 -1.99
N GLY A 99 4.73 3.99 -3.14
CA GLY A 99 4.20 2.66 -3.46
C GLY A 99 4.57 2.20 -4.86
N ALA A 100 4.95 0.92 -4.96
CA ALA A 100 5.42 0.27 -6.18
C ALA A 100 6.41 1.10 -7.01
N VAL A 101 7.37 1.76 -6.36
CA VAL A 101 8.34 2.63 -7.04
C VAL A 101 9.50 1.81 -7.63
N PRO A 102 9.79 1.91 -8.94
CA PRO A 102 10.96 1.28 -9.55
C PRO A 102 12.19 2.19 -9.53
N ASN A 103 13.37 1.63 -9.77
CA ASN A 103 14.64 2.37 -9.97
C ASN A 103 15.16 3.22 -8.79
N ILE A 104 14.61 3.06 -7.58
CA ILE A 104 15.04 3.78 -6.38
C ILE A 104 15.74 2.81 -5.42
N LYS A 105 17.00 3.10 -5.08
CA LYS A 105 17.80 2.27 -4.14
C LYS A 105 17.18 2.18 -2.75
N ASN A 106 16.76 3.33 -2.23
CA ASN A 106 16.30 3.51 -0.87
C ASN A 106 14.90 4.14 -0.87
N PRO A 107 13.82 3.35 -1.02
CA PRO A 107 12.44 3.85 -0.98
C PRO A 107 12.13 4.76 0.22
N ILE A 108 12.71 4.50 1.41
CA ILE A 108 12.51 5.36 2.58
C ILE A 108 13.05 6.78 2.39
N MET A 109 14.14 6.98 1.65
CA MET A 109 14.67 8.32 1.35
C MET A 109 13.71 9.11 0.47
N LEU A 110 12.98 8.43 -0.43
CA LEU A 110 11.99 9.07 -1.28
C LEU A 110 10.71 9.38 -0.48
N ALA A 111 10.26 8.47 0.38
CA ALA A 111 9.22 8.75 1.36
C ALA A 111 9.57 9.95 2.26
N ARG A 112 10.82 10.03 2.75
CA ARG A 112 11.35 11.20 3.46
C ARG A 112 11.34 12.45 2.59
N LYS A 113 11.75 12.37 1.31
CA LYS A 113 11.75 13.53 0.41
C LYS A 113 10.35 14.09 0.20
N ILE A 114 9.35 13.21 0.11
CA ILE A 114 7.92 13.59 0.04
C ILE A 114 7.48 14.23 1.36
N TYR A 115 7.85 13.67 2.52
CA TYR A 115 7.60 14.27 3.84
C TYR A 115 8.22 15.68 3.97
N ASP A 116 9.48 15.87 3.56
CA ASP A 116 10.16 17.18 3.59
C ASP A 116 9.42 18.23 2.73
N LYS A 117 8.74 17.79 1.67
CA LYS A 117 7.97 18.65 0.75
C LYS A 117 6.51 18.81 1.12
N SER A 118 5.91 17.89 1.87
CA SER A 118 4.50 17.96 2.27
C SER A 118 4.22 19.13 3.23
N ASN A 119 5.24 19.62 3.93
CA ASN A 119 5.18 20.81 4.78
C ASN A 119 5.55 22.13 4.05
N VAL A 120 5.87 22.10 2.74
CA VAL A 120 6.23 23.29 1.98
C VAL A 120 5.00 23.85 1.26
N GLN A 121 4.59 25.06 1.62
CA GLN A 121 3.43 25.69 1.00
C GLN A 121 3.69 26.00 -0.48
N MET A 122 2.94 25.36 -1.37
CA MET A 122 3.05 25.60 -2.81
C MET A 122 2.21 26.82 -3.22
N GLY A 123 2.76 27.63 -4.12
CA GLY A 123 2.06 28.80 -4.65
C GLY A 123 0.73 28.44 -5.32
N MET A 124 -0.23 29.38 -5.27
CA MET A 124 -1.59 29.27 -5.81
C MET A 124 -2.48 28.21 -5.11
N SER A 125 -2.41 28.13 -3.78
CA SER A 125 -3.26 27.26 -2.95
C SER A 125 -3.18 25.77 -3.29
N ARG A 126 -2.07 25.33 -3.90
CA ARG A 126 -1.85 23.92 -4.21
C ARG A 126 -1.36 23.18 -2.96
N VAL A 127 -1.85 21.97 -2.75
CA VAL A 127 -1.43 21.08 -1.66
C VAL A 127 -0.32 20.17 -2.20
N PRO A 128 0.85 20.07 -1.54
CA PRO A 128 1.90 19.15 -1.93
C PRO A 128 1.46 17.68 -1.74
N PRO A 129 1.98 16.73 -2.53
CA PRO A 129 1.67 15.32 -2.35
C PRO A 129 2.27 14.79 -1.04
N ASN A 130 1.56 13.89 -0.38
CA ASN A 130 2.05 13.09 0.75
C ASN A 130 2.27 11.60 0.38
N PHE A 131 1.75 11.15 -0.77
CA PHE A 131 1.90 9.79 -1.27
C PHE A 131 2.02 9.82 -2.80
N LEU A 132 3.06 9.18 -3.35
CA LEU A 132 3.29 9.03 -4.79
C LEU A 132 3.55 7.57 -5.16
N VAL A 133 3.26 7.17 -6.39
CA VAL A 133 3.38 5.75 -6.82
C VAL A 133 3.99 5.60 -8.21
N GLY A 134 4.64 4.44 -8.45
CA GLY A 134 5.14 4.04 -9.77
C GLY A 134 6.12 5.03 -10.40
N GLU A 135 6.06 5.18 -11.73
CA GLU A 135 6.93 6.11 -12.47
C GLU A 135 6.81 7.55 -11.96
N GLY A 136 5.61 8.02 -11.55
CA GLY A 136 5.44 9.38 -11.05
C GLY A 136 6.17 9.66 -9.73
N ALA A 137 6.38 8.63 -8.89
CA ALA A 137 7.24 8.75 -7.71
C ALA A 137 8.72 8.83 -8.09
N LYS A 138 9.14 8.08 -9.11
CA LYS A 138 10.50 8.08 -9.67
C LYS A 138 10.83 9.39 -10.39
N ASP A 139 9.89 9.96 -11.14
CA ASP A 139 10.02 11.28 -11.76
C ASP A 139 10.19 12.36 -10.68
N PHE A 140 9.36 12.33 -9.63
CA PHE A 140 9.53 13.22 -8.47
C PHE A 140 10.89 13.03 -7.78
N ALA A 141 11.38 11.79 -7.65
CA ALA A 141 12.70 11.52 -7.09
C ALA A 141 13.82 12.19 -7.92
N TRP A 142 13.76 12.07 -9.24
CA TRP A 142 14.69 12.69 -10.17
C TRP A 142 14.64 14.23 -10.11
N GLU A 143 13.44 14.82 -10.13
CA GLU A 143 13.24 16.27 -9.96
C GLU A 143 13.83 16.81 -8.65
N HIS A 144 13.88 15.97 -7.61
CA HIS A 144 14.43 16.29 -6.29
C HIS A 144 15.88 15.85 -6.09
N GLY A 145 16.58 15.49 -7.17
CA GLY A 145 18.02 15.20 -7.17
C GLY A 145 18.41 13.82 -6.62
N MET A 146 17.47 12.88 -6.54
CA MET A 146 17.79 11.49 -6.20
C MET A 146 18.37 10.74 -7.42
N VAL A 147 19.33 9.85 -7.16
CA VAL A 147 19.93 9.00 -8.20
C VAL A 147 18.98 7.89 -8.58
N ILE A 148 18.61 7.84 -9.86
CA ILE A 148 17.83 6.76 -10.46
C ILE A 148 18.79 5.64 -10.89
N ILE A 149 18.52 4.40 -10.45
CA ILE A 149 19.38 3.24 -10.67
C ILE A 149 18.75 2.30 -11.72
N PRO A 150 19.51 1.72 -12.66
CA PRO A 150 19.02 0.67 -13.57
C PRO A 150 18.32 -0.48 -12.83
N GLU A 151 17.31 -1.09 -13.45
CA GLU A 151 16.49 -2.12 -12.77
C GLU A 151 17.34 -3.32 -12.34
N GLU A 152 18.29 -3.72 -13.18
CA GLU A 152 19.20 -4.85 -12.98
C GLU A 152 20.16 -4.62 -11.81
N ALA A 153 20.53 -3.37 -11.53
CA ALA A 153 21.44 -3.00 -10.45
C ALA A 153 20.74 -2.93 -9.07
N LEU A 154 19.41 -3.07 -9.02
CA LEU A 154 18.64 -3.23 -7.78
C LEU A 154 18.33 -4.69 -7.45
N VAL A 155 18.54 -5.62 -8.38
CA VAL A 155 18.32 -7.05 -8.15
C VAL A 155 19.54 -7.65 -7.44
N SER A 156 19.38 -8.04 -6.18
CA SER A 156 20.42 -8.84 -5.50
C SER A 156 20.45 -10.28 -6.02
N PRO A 157 21.62 -10.95 -6.04
CA PRO A 157 21.72 -12.35 -6.50
C PRO A 157 20.80 -13.31 -5.75
N VAL A 158 20.64 -13.12 -4.43
CA VAL A 158 19.76 -13.94 -3.58
C VAL A 158 18.28 -13.75 -3.94
N ALA A 159 17.87 -12.51 -4.26
CA ALA A 159 16.50 -12.26 -4.71
C ALA A 159 16.23 -12.84 -6.11
N LEU A 160 17.23 -12.84 -6.99
CA LEU A 160 17.14 -13.46 -8.31
C LEU A 160 17.00 -14.99 -8.22
N GLU A 161 17.84 -15.65 -7.42
CA GLU A 161 17.79 -17.11 -7.22
C GLU A 161 16.41 -17.57 -6.70
N ARG A 162 15.86 -16.90 -5.68
CA ARG A 162 14.48 -17.17 -5.19
C ARG A 162 13.42 -16.93 -6.27
N TYR A 163 13.58 -15.89 -7.09
CA TYR A 163 12.66 -15.61 -8.18
C TYR A 163 12.72 -16.68 -9.28
N GLU A 164 13.89 -17.17 -9.65
CA GLU A 164 14.04 -18.22 -10.66
C GLU A 164 13.36 -19.53 -10.24
N VAL A 165 13.49 -19.91 -8.96
CA VAL A 165 12.79 -21.07 -8.37
C VAL A 165 11.26 -20.87 -8.44
N TRP A 166 10.72 -19.78 -7.88
CA TRP A 166 9.28 -19.52 -7.89
C TRP A 166 8.70 -19.35 -9.31
N ALA A 167 9.45 -18.74 -10.23
CA ALA A 167 9.02 -18.60 -11.62
C ALA A 167 8.94 -19.96 -12.32
N ALA A 168 9.88 -20.88 -12.04
CA ALA A 168 9.82 -22.25 -12.55
C ALA A 168 8.62 -23.02 -11.97
N GLU A 169 8.37 -22.94 -10.66
CA GLU A 169 7.22 -23.56 -10.00
C GLU A 169 5.88 -23.07 -10.56
N VAL A 170 5.69 -21.75 -10.65
CA VAL A 170 4.48 -21.13 -11.22
C VAL A 170 4.30 -21.54 -12.68
N ASN A 171 5.36 -21.54 -13.49
CA ASN A 171 5.29 -21.96 -14.89
C ASN A 171 4.93 -23.45 -15.01
N ASN A 172 5.48 -24.33 -14.18
CA ASN A 172 5.10 -25.75 -14.17
C ASN A 172 3.61 -25.93 -13.85
N TYR A 173 3.13 -25.29 -12.78
CA TYR A 173 1.72 -25.34 -12.40
C TYR A 173 0.78 -24.77 -13.47
N GLU A 174 1.13 -23.64 -14.10
CA GLU A 174 0.34 -23.07 -15.19
C GLU A 174 0.30 -23.98 -16.43
N ASN A 175 1.43 -24.64 -16.77
CA ASN A 175 1.49 -25.59 -17.89
C ASN A 175 0.66 -26.86 -17.62
N GLU A 176 0.59 -27.32 -16.38
CA GLU A 176 -0.29 -28.44 -15.98
C GLU A 176 -1.78 -28.05 -15.96
N THR A 177 -2.09 -26.78 -15.69
CA THR A 177 -3.46 -26.31 -15.42
C THR A 177 -4.16 -25.66 -16.63
N ARG A 178 -3.42 -25.18 -17.66
CA ARG A 178 -3.99 -24.38 -18.75
C ARG A 178 -4.09 -25.10 -20.11
N GLY A 179 -5.30 -25.07 -20.67
CA GLY A 179 -5.50 -25.00 -22.12
C GLY A 179 -5.57 -23.54 -22.58
N GLU A 180 -5.06 -23.26 -23.80
CA GLU A 180 -4.87 -21.95 -24.44
C GLU A 180 -4.21 -20.84 -23.58
N VAL A 181 -2.98 -20.48 -23.96
CA VAL A 181 -2.16 -19.45 -23.29
C VAL A 181 -2.78 -18.07 -23.49
N ILE A 182 -3.52 -17.59 -22.50
CA ILE A 182 -3.90 -16.19 -22.35
C ILE A 182 -2.93 -15.54 -21.35
N ASP A 183 -1.97 -14.77 -21.85
CA ASP A 183 -1.10 -13.92 -21.03
C ASP A 183 -1.96 -12.93 -20.22
N PRO A 184 -2.03 -13.07 -18.87
CA PRO A 184 -2.79 -12.16 -18.02
C PRO A 184 -2.22 -10.73 -17.96
N TRP A 185 -0.95 -10.58 -18.33
CA TRP A 185 -0.08 -9.42 -18.04
C TRP A 185 0.14 -8.53 -19.26
N ILE A 186 -0.32 -8.96 -20.44
CA ILE A 186 -0.56 -8.04 -21.56
C ILE A 186 -1.63 -7.06 -21.10
N ARG A 187 -1.21 -5.80 -20.84
CA ARG A 187 -2.11 -4.66 -21.02
C ARG A 187 -2.65 -4.77 -22.42
N ARG A 188 -3.89 -5.23 -22.57
CA ARG A 188 -4.64 -5.06 -23.82
C ARG A 188 -4.45 -3.60 -24.20
N PRO A 189 -4.17 -3.28 -25.48
CA PRO A 189 -4.39 -1.92 -25.93
C PRO A 189 -5.78 -1.52 -25.43
N MET A 190 -5.91 -0.31 -24.89
CA MET A 190 -7.23 0.28 -24.85
C MET A 190 -7.65 0.41 -26.32
N THR A 191 -8.38 -0.60 -26.83
CA THR A 191 -9.54 -0.29 -27.66
C THR A 191 -10.24 0.84 -26.92
N PRO A 192 -10.29 2.07 -27.47
CA PRO A 192 -10.75 3.23 -26.71
C PRO A 192 -12.09 2.88 -26.10
N LEU A 193 -12.13 2.80 -24.76
CA LEU A 193 -13.30 2.32 -24.04
C LEU A 193 -14.28 3.50 -23.95
N ASP A 194 -14.78 3.90 -25.12
CA ASP A 194 -15.58 5.07 -25.45
C ASP A 194 -15.63 6.06 -24.30
N THR A 195 -14.60 6.90 -24.17
CA THR A 195 -14.58 7.86 -23.06
C THR A 195 -15.85 8.70 -23.11
N ARG A 196 -16.32 9.17 -21.95
CA ARG A 196 -17.57 9.93 -21.90
C ARG A 196 -17.53 11.15 -22.84
N LEU A 197 -16.34 11.73 -23.08
CA LEU A 197 -16.14 12.76 -24.10
C LEU A 197 -16.35 12.21 -25.52
N GLU A 198 -15.61 11.19 -25.97
CA GLU A 198 -15.73 10.63 -27.32
C GLU A 198 -17.16 10.14 -27.64
N ARG A 199 -17.88 9.67 -26.62
CA ARG A 199 -19.31 9.29 -26.73
C ARG A 199 -20.23 10.50 -26.90
N LEU A 200 -19.93 11.62 -26.22
CA LEU A 200 -20.67 12.88 -26.36
C LEU A 200 -20.34 13.58 -27.69
N GLU A 201 -19.09 13.50 -28.17
CA GLU A 201 -18.66 13.99 -29.48
C GLU A 201 -19.31 13.21 -30.62
N ARG A 202 -19.35 11.87 -30.54
CA ARG A 202 -20.13 11.08 -31.51
C ARG A 202 -21.63 11.38 -31.46
N ALA A 203 -22.19 11.62 -30.27
CA ALA A 203 -23.60 12.00 -30.14
C ALA A 203 -23.90 13.39 -30.72
N SER A 204 -22.96 14.34 -30.65
CA SER A 204 -23.12 15.66 -31.28
C SER A 204 -23.00 15.57 -32.81
N GLN A 205 -22.07 14.75 -33.33
CA GLN A 205 -21.88 14.53 -34.77
C GLN A 205 -23.04 13.75 -35.41
N SER A 206 -23.56 12.71 -34.75
CA SER A 206 -24.70 11.94 -35.27
C SER A 206 -25.99 12.76 -35.26
N GLY A 207 -26.24 13.55 -34.21
CA GLY A 207 -27.38 14.48 -34.13
C GLY A 207 -27.38 15.51 -35.26
N ALA A 208 -26.21 16.04 -35.62
CA ALA A 208 -26.07 17.00 -36.73
C ALA A 208 -26.38 16.36 -38.09
N HIS A 209 -25.84 15.17 -38.38
CA HIS A 209 -26.10 14.49 -39.65
C HIS A 209 -27.57 14.07 -39.82
N THR A 210 -28.23 13.58 -38.76
CA THR A 210 -29.64 13.19 -38.84
C THR A 210 -30.56 14.41 -39.02
N ALA A 211 -30.24 15.55 -38.38
CA ALA A 211 -31.00 16.78 -38.56
C ALA A 211 -30.87 17.35 -39.99
N ILE A 212 -29.68 17.35 -40.58
CA ILE A 212 -29.46 17.84 -41.95
C ILE A 212 -30.20 16.96 -42.97
N HIS A 213 -30.11 15.63 -42.83
CA HIS A 213 -30.79 14.71 -43.75
C HIS A 213 -32.32 14.79 -43.65
N ALA A 214 -32.87 14.94 -42.44
CA ALA A 214 -34.31 15.11 -42.24
C ALA A 214 -34.83 16.41 -42.88
N VAL A 215 -34.09 17.51 -42.74
CA VAL A 215 -34.44 18.80 -43.38
C VAL A 215 -34.34 18.72 -44.91
N GLU A 216 -33.35 18.01 -45.47
CA GLU A 216 -33.28 17.79 -46.92
C GLU A 216 -34.40 16.88 -47.46
N GLU A 217 -34.86 15.86 -46.71
CA GLU A 217 -36.01 15.06 -47.12
C GLU A 217 -37.35 15.82 -46.97
N GLU A 218 -37.54 16.61 -45.92
CA GLU A 218 -38.72 17.49 -45.81
C GLU A 218 -38.77 18.50 -46.97
N ILE A 219 -37.65 19.13 -47.32
CA ILE A 219 -37.60 20.08 -48.45
C ILE A 219 -37.91 19.39 -49.79
N ARG A 220 -37.49 18.14 -50.00
CA ARG A 220 -37.78 17.38 -51.24
C ARG A 220 -39.19 16.79 -51.30
N THR A 221 -39.92 16.74 -50.19
CA THR A 221 -41.29 16.19 -50.13
C THR A 221 -42.38 17.26 -50.04
N LEU A 222 -42.02 18.55 -50.00
CA LEU A 222 -42.96 19.65 -50.15
C LEU A 222 -43.62 19.62 -51.54
N PRO A 223 -44.96 19.55 -51.65
CA PRO A 223 -45.66 19.62 -52.92
C PRO A 223 -45.57 21.04 -53.53
N ASP A 224 -45.70 21.10 -54.86
CA ASP A 224 -45.69 22.35 -55.64
C ASP A 224 -46.65 23.41 -55.05
N PRO A 225 -46.20 24.67 -54.83
CA PRO A 225 -47.04 25.73 -54.25
C PRO A 225 -48.33 26.05 -55.03
N SER A 226 -48.47 25.56 -56.27
CA SER A 226 -49.67 25.73 -57.09
C SER A 226 -50.86 24.82 -56.71
N LEU A 227 -50.70 23.87 -55.78
CA LEU A 227 -51.72 22.86 -55.44
C LEU A 227 -52.68 23.22 -54.28
N PHE A 228 -52.56 24.41 -53.68
CA PHE A 228 -53.47 24.86 -52.62
C PHE A 228 -54.44 25.95 -53.08
N ALA A 229 -55.35 25.58 -53.99
CA ALA A 229 -56.59 26.32 -54.19
C ALA A 229 -57.64 25.89 -53.14
N ASP A 230 -58.26 26.89 -52.49
CA ASP A 230 -59.44 26.85 -51.62
C ASP A 230 -60.10 25.50 -51.26
N VAL A 231 -60.31 25.26 -49.94
CA VAL A 231 -61.66 25.11 -49.33
C VAL A 231 -61.59 24.92 -47.80
N LYS A 232 -62.66 25.34 -47.11
CA LYS A 232 -62.83 25.46 -45.65
C LYS A 232 -63.02 24.10 -44.93
N GLY A 233 -62.50 23.98 -43.69
CA GLY A 233 -63.29 23.42 -42.58
C GLY A 233 -62.72 22.33 -41.64
N ARG A 234 -62.17 22.76 -40.49
CA ARG A 234 -62.28 22.21 -39.10
C ARG A 234 -61.97 20.70 -38.76
N PRO A 235 -61.73 20.34 -37.47
CA PRO A 235 -60.77 19.30 -37.10
C PRO A 235 -61.33 18.03 -36.38
N ARG A 236 -60.48 17.01 -36.23
CA ARG A 236 -60.49 15.85 -35.28
C ARG A 236 -59.17 15.06 -35.47
N ALA A 237 -58.67 14.18 -34.59
CA ALA A 237 -58.73 14.04 -33.13
C ALA A 237 -57.70 12.96 -32.68
N SER A 238 -57.38 12.96 -31.38
CA SER A 238 -56.69 11.93 -30.56
C SER A 238 -56.50 10.50 -31.10
N LEU A 239 -55.36 9.88 -30.75
CA LEU A 239 -55.33 8.49 -30.23
C LEU A 239 -54.18 8.26 -29.23
N GLU A 240 -54.34 7.31 -28.31
CA GLU A 240 -53.49 7.07 -27.13
C GLU A 240 -52.64 5.78 -27.20
N ARG A 241 -51.54 5.78 -26.41
CA ARG A 241 -50.94 4.65 -25.63
C ARG A 241 -50.64 3.29 -26.28
N GLN A 242 -49.35 2.93 -26.29
CA GLN A 242 -48.76 1.59 -26.01
C GLN A 242 -47.21 1.74 -25.96
N THR A 243 -46.39 1.05 -25.15
CA THR A 243 -46.60 0.29 -23.88
C THR A 243 -45.25 0.21 -23.13
N GLN A 244 -45.21 0.21 -21.79
CA GLN A 244 -43.97 0.02 -21.00
C GLN A 244 -43.84 -1.43 -20.48
N LYS A 245 -42.66 -2.06 -20.68
CA LYS A 245 -42.24 -3.28 -19.97
C LYS A 245 -41.05 -2.97 -19.06
N LYS A 246 -41.20 -3.19 -17.75
CA LYS A 246 -40.11 -3.15 -16.77
C LYS A 246 -39.40 -4.50 -16.72
N ALA A 247 -38.07 -4.51 -16.82
CA ALA A 247 -37.24 -5.66 -16.43
C ALA A 247 -36.79 -5.50 -14.97
N LYS A 248 -36.92 -6.57 -14.16
CA LYS A 248 -36.28 -6.69 -12.85
C LYS A 248 -34.94 -7.41 -13.04
N LEU A 249 -33.85 -6.86 -12.48
CA LEU A 249 -32.64 -7.64 -12.23
C LEU A 249 -32.65 -8.13 -10.77
N SER A 250 -32.45 -9.43 -10.59
CA SER A 250 -32.16 -10.06 -9.30
C SER A 250 -30.65 -10.28 -9.17
N ILE A 251 -30.03 -9.71 -8.14
CA ILE A 251 -28.62 -10.00 -7.81
C ILE A 251 -28.58 -11.25 -6.94
N SER A 252 -28.03 -12.34 -7.46
CA SER A 252 -27.73 -13.54 -6.69
C SER A 252 -26.34 -13.40 -6.06
N HIS A 253 -26.28 -13.29 -4.74
CA HIS A 253 -25.01 -13.35 -4.00
C HIS A 253 -24.52 -14.80 -3.93
N LEU A 254 -23.37 -15.07 -4.55
CA LEU A 254 -22.57 -16.27 -4.28
C LEU A 254 -21.55 -15.93 -3.17
N PRO A 255 -21.35 -16.80 -2.17
CA PRO A 255 -20.36 -16.57 -1.13
C PRO A 255 -18.95 -16.71 -1.70
N VAL A 256 -18.15 -15.66 -1.55
CA VAL A 256 -16.71 -15.68 -1.86
C VAL A 256 -16.00 -16.37 -0.70
N GLN A 257 -15.38 -17.52 -0.94
CA GLN A 257 -14.47 -18.14 0.03
C GLN A 257 -13.16 -17.33 0.08
N PRO A 258 -12.52 -17.19 1.26
CA PRO A 258 -11.22 -16.54 1.34
C PRO A 258 -10.18 -17.37 0.60
N VAL A 259 -9.49 -16.74 -0.35
CA VAL A 259 -8.31 -17.33 -0.99
C VAL A 259 -7.19 -17.42 0.05
N SER A 260 -6.70 -18.63 0.30
CA SER A 260 -5.43 -18.79 1.02
C SER A 260 -4.33 -18.09 0.24
N ALA A 261 -3.38 -17.45 0.92
CA ALA A 261 -2.12 -17.11 0.30
C ALA A 261 -1.48 -18.39 -0.25
N CYS A 262 -0.84 -18.31 -1.42
CA CYS A 262 -0.06 -19.41 -1.97
C CYS A 262 1.20 -19.61 -1.13
N SER A 263 1.05 -20.36 -0.04
CA SER A 263 2.12 -21.12 0.59
C SER A 263 2.15 -22.51 -0.06
N PRO A 264 3.31 -23.18 -0.16
CA PRO A 264 3.39 -24.50 -0.79
C PRO A 264 2.54 -25.52 -0.05
N SER A 265 1.47 -26.01 -0.70
CA SER A 265 0.67 -27.12 -0.22
C SER A 265 1.46 -28.43 -0.39
N ARG A 266 2.07 -28.91 0.70
CA ARG A 266 2.67 -30.25 0.78
C ARG A 266 1.56 -31.33 0.82
N ASP A 267 0.93 -31.59 -0.32
CA ASP A 267 0.10 -32.80 -0.50
C ASP A 267 1.01 -34.01 -0.76
N GLY A 268 1.49 -34.61 0.33
CA GLY A 268 2.30 -35.83 0.34
C GLY A 268 1.79 -36.84 1.37
N SER A 269 1.80 -38.12 1.00
CA SER A 269 1.25 -39.24 1.79
C SER A 269 1.77 -39.32 3.23
N PRO A 270 0.96 -39.78 4.20
CA PRO A 270 1.40 -39.94 5.58
C PRO A 270 2.19 -41.25 5.75
N ASP A 271 3.50 -41.23 5.48
CA ASP A 271 4.50 -42.15 6.06
C ASP A 271 5.93 -41.79 5.59
N ALA A 272 6.48 -40.68 6.10
CA ALA A 272 7.92 -40.41 6.11
C ALA A 272 8.26 -39.51 7.31
N ALA A 273 9.20 -39.94 8.16
CA ALA A 273 9.75 -39.09 9.20
C ALA A 273 10.82 -38.17 8.58
N GLU A 274 10.42 -36.97 8.17
CA GLU A 274 11.35 -35.95 7.69
C GLU A 274 12.12 -35.33 8.87
N SER A 275 13.43 -35.17 8.69
CA SER A 275 14.36 -34.58 9.65
C SER A 275 14.19 -33.06 9.76
N GLU A 276 14.31 -32.52 10.98
CA GLU A 276 14.21 -31.08 11.30
C GLU A 276 15.44 -30.25 10.84
N GLN A 277 16.07 -30.61 9.72
CA GLN A 277 17.22 -29.93 9.14
C GLN A 277 16.86 -29.51 7.70
N ASP A 278 17.26 -28.29 7.34
CA ASP A 278 17.10 -27.67 6.02
C ASP A 278 15.69 -27.14 5.66
N ALA A 279 15.10 -26.33 6.55
CA ALA A 279 13.97 -25.44 6.21
C ALA A 279 14.47 -24.04 5.79
N GLU A 280 14.26 -23.65 4.53
CA GLU A 280 14.61 -22.32 4.01
C GLU A 280 13.75 -21.19 4.60
N ASP A 281 14.26 -19.95 4.59
CA ASP A 281 13.56 -18.80 5.17
C ASP A 281 12.32 -18.39 4.34
N ALA A 282 11.13 -18.49 4.94
CA ALA A 282 9.90 -17.96 4.35
C ALA A 282 9.71 -16.47 4.70
N ILE A 283 10.51 -15.61 4.06
CA ILE A 283 10.56 -14.15 4.31
C ILE A 283 9.53 -13.42 3.43
N THR A 284 8.45 -12.93 4.05
CA THR A 284 7.36 -12.16 3.40
C THR A 284 7.47 -10.64 3.62
N ASP A 285 8.65 -10.17 3.97
CA ASP A 285 8.72 -9.28 5.13
C ASP A 285 8.81 -7.77 4.82
N THR A 286 8.50 -6.98 5.85
CA THR A 286 8.65 -5.53 5.89
C THR A 286 9.67 -5.18 6.95
N VAL A 287 10.58 -4.27 6.65
CA VAL A 287 11.49 -3.69 7.65
C VAL A 287 10.86 -2.44 8.25
N GLY A 288 11.09 -2.20 9.53
CA GLY A 288 10.43 -1.11 10.25
C GLY A 288 11.25 -0.57 11.40
N ALA A 289 11.07 0.72 11.68
CA ALA A 289 11.74 1.42 12.76
C ALA A 289 10.84 2.44 13.46
N ILE A 290 10.97 2.56 14.78
CA ILE A 290 10.35 3.59 15.62
C ILE A 290 11.46 4.24 16.44
N ALA A 291 11.57 5.57 16.38
CA ALA A 291 12.58 6.34 17.13
C ALA A 291 11.93 7.34 18.09
N ILE A 292 12.59 7.60 19.20
CA ILE A 292 12.30 8.69 20.14
C ILE A 292 13.56 9.53 20.30
N ASP A 293 13.44 10.84 20.08
CA ASP A 293 14.56 11.78 20.22
C ASP A 293 14.63 12.45 21.61
N LYS A 294 15.79 13.08 21.88
CA LYS A 294 16.07 13.77 23.16
C LYS A 294 15.12 14.95 23.46
N TYR A 295 14.27 15.35 22.52
CA TYR A 295 13.27 16.40 22.72
C TYR A 295 11.92 15.82 23.15
N GLY A 296 11.76 14.49 23.11
CA GLY A 296 10.54 13.75 23.40
C GLY A 296 9.62 13.58 22.19
N ASN A 297 10.15 13.70 20.97
CA ASN A 297 9.37 13.46 19.76
C ASN A 297 9.53 12.02 19.29
N ILE A 298 8.42 11.41 18.86
CA ILE A 298 8.41 10.09 18.21
C ILE A 298 8.39 10.22 16.69
N ALA A 299 8.92 9.22 15.99
CA ALA A 299 8.71 9.01 14.56
C ALA A 299 8.69 7.51 14.25
N ALA A 300 8.02 7.13 13.16
CA ALA A 300 7.97 5.75 12.70
C ALA A 300 8.07 5.66 11.18
N GLY A 301 8.56 4.53 10.67
CA GLY A 301 8.63 4.26 9.24
C GLY A 301 8.76 2.78 8.92
N SER A 302 8.44 2.44 7.67
CA SER A 302 8.58 1.09 7.11
C SER A 302 9.05 1.11 5.66
N SER A 303 9.64 -0.01 5.22
CA SER A 303 10.01 -0.25 3.82
C SER A 303 9.87 -1.75 3.48
N SER A 304 9.47 -2.07 2.25
CA SER A 304 9.34 -3.46 1.77
C SER A 304 9.42 -3.56 0.24
N GLY A 305 9.95 -4.68 -0.25
CA GLY A 305 9.81 -5.13 -1.64
C GLY A 305 8.44 -5.76 -1.93
N GLY A 306 7.65 -6.09 -0.90
CA GLY A 306 6.39 -6.81 -1.02
C GLY A 306 6.58 -8.33 -1.21
N ILE A 307 5.51 -8.99 -1.65
CA ILE A 307 5.52 -10.46 -1.85
C ILE A 307 6.21 -10.84 -3.17
N GLY A 308 6.82 -12.03 -3.20
CA GLY A 308 7.37 -12.61 -4.42
C GLY A 308 6.32 -12.80 -5.51
N MET A 309 6.73 -12.72 -6.78
CA MET A 309 5.87 -12.87 -7.96
C MET A 309 4.65 -11.93 -7.99
N LYS A 310 4.68 -10.82 -7.22
CA LYS A 310 3.54 -9.87 -7.16
C LYS A 310 3.17 -9.32 -8.53
N HIS A 311 1.89 -9.00 -8.72
CA HIS A 311 1.44 -8.20 -9.86
C HIS A 311 2.19 -6.86 -9.88
N ARG A 312 2.76 -6.44 -11.02
CA ARG A 312 3.43 -5.14 -11.15
C ARG A 312 2.49 -4.01 -10.73
N GLY A 313 2.91 -3.13 -9.81
CA GLY A 313 2.05 -2.10 -9.22
C GLY A 313 1.20 -2.55 -8.02
N ARG A 314 1.37 -3.77 -7.49
CA ARG A 314 0.81 -4.17 -6.18
C ARG A 314 1.55 -3.40 -5.08
N ILE A 315 0.78 -2.62 -4.33
CA ILE A 315 1.24 -1.84 -3.18
C ILE A 315 0.92 -2.60 -1.89
N GLY A 316 1.92 -2.80 -1.03
CA GLY A 316 1.78 -3.42 0.29
C GLY A 316 1.57 -2.40 1.43
N PRO A 317 1.38 -2.89 2.69
CA PRO A 317 1.20 -2.05 3.88
C PRO A 317 2.26 -0.98 4.09
N ALA A 318 3.52 -1.25 3.72
CA ALA A 318 4.64 -0.35 3.97
C ALA A 318 4.47 1.04 3.33
N ALA A 319 3.68 1.15 2.26
CA ALA A 319 3.32 2.44 1.63
C ALA A 319 2.11 3.13 2.27
N LEU A 320 1.35 2.44 3.13
CA LEU A 320 0.00 2.82 3.53
C LEU A 320 -0.04 3.32 4.98
N ILE A 321 -0.13 4.65 5.13
CA ILE A 321 -0.25 5.32 6.43
C ILE A 321 -1.53 4.85 7.15
N GLY A 322 -1.42 4.53 8.44
CA GLY A 322 -2.50 3.95 9.24
C GLY A 322 -2.69 2.44 9.06
N ILE A 323 -2.00 1.83 8.10
CA ILE A 323 -2.06 0.40 7.82
C ILE A 323 -0.73 -0.28 8.19
N GLY A 324 0.38 0.09 7.53
CA GLY A 324 1.71 -0.46 7.81
C GLY A 324 2.57 0.38 8.75
N THR A 325 2.33 1.69 8.81
CA THR A 325 2.95 2.61 9.76
C THR A 325 1.93 3.64 10.24
N HIS A 326 1.88 3.88 11.55
CA HIS A 326 1.03 4.90 12.13
C HIS A 326 1.69 5.55 13.34
N VAL A 327 1.43 6.84 13.52
CA VAL A 327 1.75 7.60 14.73
C VAL A 327 0.50 8.37 15.13
N ILE A 328 0.06 8.22 16.37
CA ILE A 328 -0.94 9.09 16.99
C ILE A 328 -0.25 10.42 17.29
N PRO A 329 -0.68 11.55 16.68
CA PRO A 329 -0.05 12.83 16.87
C PRO A 329 -0.10 13.28 18.33
N ARG A 330 0.94 14.00 18.75
CA ARG A 330 0.99 14.61 20.08
C ARG A 330 -0.07 15.70 20.21
N ASP A 331 -0.91 15.62 21.22
CA ASP A 331 -1.80 16.72 21.60
C ASP A 331 -0.99 17.83 22.31
N PRO A 332 -1.00 19.10 21.83
CA PRO A 332 -0.33 20.21 22.53
C PRO A 332 -0.92 20.55 23.91
N THR A 333 -2.11 20.04 24.21
CA THR A 333 -2.82 20.23 25.49
C THR A 333 -2.62 19.08 26.47
N ASP A 334 -2.05 17.94 26.04
CA ASP A 334 -1.68 16.84 26.93
C ASP A 334 -0.39 17.20 27.71
N PRO A 335 -0.44 17.31 29.05
CA PRO A 335 0.75 17.58 29.87
C PRO A 335 1.78 16.45 29.80
N ASP A 336 1.35 15.20 29.62
CA ASP A 336 2.21 14.02 29.57
C ASP A 336 2.80 13.81 28.15
N GLY A 337 2.26 14.53 27.15
CA GLY A 337 2.71 14.49 25.77
C GLY A 337 2.62 13.11 25.12
N THR A 338 1.61 12.33 25.51
CA THR A 338 1.41 10.94 25.14
C THR A 338 1.39 10.80 23.62
N THR A 339 2.18 9.87 23.10
CA THR A 339 2.16 9.49 21.69
C THR A 339 2.24 7.97 21.57
N CYS A 340 1.70 7.41 20.49
CA CYS A 340 1.83 5.99 20.20
C CYS A 340 2.21 5.79 18.73
N ALA A 341 3.22 4.97 18.48
CA ALA A 341 3.69 4.61 17.16
C ALA A 341 3.60 3.10 16.95
N VAL A 342 3.21 2.68 15.74
CA VAL A 342 3.10 1.28 15.36
C VAL A 342 3.63 1.07 13.95
N VAL A 343 4.44 0.03 13.79
CA VAL A 343 4.89 -0.49 12.50
C VAL A 343 4.58 -1.99 12.42
N THR A 344 4.17 -2.45 11.23
CA THR A 344 3.66 -3.83 11.01
C THR A 344 4.49 -4.57 9.96
N SER A 345 4.61 -5.89 10.08
CA SER A 345 5.16 -6.76 9.03
C SER A 345 4.35 -8.06 8.93
N GLY A 346 4.35 -8.69 7.76
CA GLY A 346 3.68 -9.97 7.50
C GLY A 346 2.69 -9.91 6.34
N THR A 347 1.63 -10.75 6.39
CA THR A 347 0.63 -10.90 5.32
C THR A 347 -0.10 -9.60 5.01
N GLY A 348 0.32 -8.93 3.93
CA GLY A 348 -0.04 -7.54 3.66
C GLY A 348 -1.53 -7.28 3.45
N GLU A 349 -2.22 -8.18 2.78
CA GLU A 349 -3.65 -8.09 2.49
C GLU A 349 -4.51 -8.18 3.77
N LEU A 350 -4.06 -8.94 4.78
CA LEU A 350 -4.71 -9.06 6.10
C LEU A 350 -4.42 -7.82 6.98
N ILE A 351 -3.19 -7.32 6.95
CA ILE A 351 -2.80 -6.06 7.60
C ILE A 351 -3.63 -4.88 7.04
N ALA A 352 -3.83 -4.86 5.72
CA ALA A 352 -4.61 -3.83 5.03
C ALA A 352 -6.11 -3.91 5.34
N SER A 353 -6.71 -5.10 5.35
CA SER A 353 -8.15 -5.25 5.63
C SER A 353 -8.54 -4.91 7.07
N THR A 354 -7.59 -5.03 8.01
CA THR A 354 -7.79 -4.77 9.46
C THR A 354 -7.33 -3.39 9.92
N LEU A 355 -6.77 -2.57 9.00
CA LEU A 355 -6.14 -1.26 9.29
C LEU A 355 -5.12 -1.35 10.44
N ALA A 356 -4.26 -2.37 10.40
CA ALA A 356 -3.66 -2.92 11.61
C ALA A 356 -2.87 -1.90 12.46
N ALA A 357 -2.02 -1.06 11.86
CA ALA A 357 -1.24 -0.07 12.61
C ALA A 357 -2.12 0.94 13.38
N SER A 358 -3.13 1.53 12.72
CA SER A 358 -4.00 2.51 13.36
C SER A 358 -4.94 1.89 14.39
N THR A 359 -5.49 0.69 14.12
CA THR A 359 -6.27 -0.04 15.10
C THR A 359 -5.43 -0.39 16.33
N CYS A 360 -4.23 -0.95 16.14
CA CYS A 360 -3.29 -1.27 17.22
C CYS A 360 -2.96 -0.04 18.09
N ALA A 361 -2.56 1.07 17.45
CA ALA A 361 -2.21 2.31 18.14
C ALA A 361 -3.37 2.85 18.99
N GLN A 362 -4.59 2.86 18.44
CA GLN A 362 -5.79 3.29 19.19
C GLN A 362 -6.11 2.36 20.37
N ARG A 363 -5.91 1.05 20.22
CA ARG A 363 -6.15 0.07 21.30
C ARG A 363 -5.21 0.29 22.48
N MET A 364 -3.93 0.54 22.20
CA MET A 364 -2.93 0.89 23.22
C MET A 364 -3.22 2.26 23.84
N TYR A 365 -3.27 3.32 23.02
CA TYR A 365 -3.41 4.72 23.47
C TYR A 365 -4.65 4.94 24.33
N TYR A 366 -5.78 4.32 24.00
CA TYR A 366 -7.00 4.42 24.81
C TYR A 366 -7.14 3.31 25.86
N SER A 367 -6.21 2.36 25.95
CA SER A 367 -6.25 1.20 26.87
C SER A 367 -7.56 0.40 26.76
N GLN A 368 -8.00 0.10 25.53
CA GLN A 368 -9.33 -0.47 25.26
C GLN A 368 -9.29 -1.81 24.52
N LYS A 369 -10.04 -2.80 25.03
CA LYS A 369 -10.45 -3.99 24.26
C LYS A 369 -11.94 -3.93 23.92
N MET A 370 -12.34 -4.53 22.81
CA MET A 370 -13.76 -4.78 22.51
C MET A 370 -14.19 -6.08 23.20
N GLY A 371 -15.33 -6.05 23.90
CA GLY A 371 -16.02 -7.27 24.32
C GLY A 371 -16.82 -7.91 23.18
N ASP A 372 -17.28 -9.13 23.41
CA ASP A 372 -18.08 -9.91 22.44
C ASP A 372 -19.43 -9.26 22.11
N ASN A 373 -19.88 -8.34 22.95
CA ASN A 373 -21.07 -7.49 22.77
C ASN A 373 -20.80 -6.22 21.93
N GLY A 374 -19.59 -6.03 21.40
CA GLY A 374 -19.19 -4.84 20.63
C GLY A 374 -18.87 -3.61 21.47
N ILE A 375 -18.93 -3.68 22.80
CA ILE A 375 -18.67 -2.56 23.70
C ILE A 375 -17.18 -2.50 24.06
N PHE A 376 -16.58 -1.31 24.05
CA PHE A 376 -15.21 -1.13 24.51
C PHE A 376 -15.12 -1.10 26.04
N THR A 377 -14.11 -1.80 26.57
CA THR A 377 -13.82 -1.90 28.00
C THR A 377 -12.37 -1.53 28.26
N GLN A 378 -12.14 -0.79 29.34
CA GLN A 378 -10.82 -0.39 29.79
C GLN A 378 -10.04 -1.59 30.33
N VAL A 379 -8.80 -1.77 29.89
CA VAL A 379 -7.86 -2.84 30.26
C VAL A 379 -6.42 -2.37 30.13
N MET A 380 -5.45 -3.11 30.68
CA MET A 380 -4.04 -2.83 30.43
C MET A 380 -3.69 -2.96 28.95
N GLU A 381 -2.69 -2.20 28.49
CA GLU A 381 -2.23 -2.15 27.10
C GLU A 381 -1.88 -3.53 26.53
N GLU A 382 -1.17 -4.36 27.31
CA GLU A 382 -0.87 -5.75 26.94
C GLU A 382 -2.14 -6.57 26.67
N ASP A 383 -3.19 -6.39 27.47
CA ASP A 383 -4.46 -7.11 27.31
C ASP A 383 -5.27 -6.57 26.13
N ALA A 384 -5.19 -5.27 25.86
CA ALA A 384 -5.76 -4.66 24.66
C ALA A 384 -5.12 -5.25 23.40
N LEU A 385 -3.77 -5.34 23.38
CA LEU A 385 -3.00 -5.95 22.30
C LEU A 385 -3.30 -7.45 22.14
N LYS A 386 -3.23 -8.24 23.21
CA LYS A 386 -3.52 -9.69 23.17
C LYS A 386 -4.95 -9.97 22.70
N ALA A 387 -5.94 -9.20 23.17
CA ALA A 387 -7.34 -9.34 22.75
C ALA A 387 -7.54 -8.96 21.28
N TRP A 388 -6.91 -7.86 20.82
CA TRP A 388 -6.96 -7.44 19.43
C TRP A 388 -6.30 -8.46 18.49
N MET A 389 -5.07 -8.92 18.81
CA MET A 389 -4.37 -9.94 18.01
C MET A 389 -5.17 -11.23 17.91
N LYS A 390 -5.73 -11.72 19.03
CA LYS A 390 -6.57 -12.91 19.05
C LYS A 390 -7.81 -12.76 18.16
N ARG A 391 -8.42 -11.57 18.11
CA ARG A 391 -9.67 -11.34 17.36
C ARG A 391 -9.45 -11.15 15.87
N GLU A 392 -8.53 -10.28 15.48
CA GLU A 392 -8.33 -9.91 14.06
C GLU A 392 -7.55 -10.97 13.28
N PHE A 393 -6.59 -11.64 13.94
CA PHE A 393 -5.68 -12.57 13.27
C PHE A 393 -5.97 -14.03 13.62
N ASN A 394 -6.76 -14.32 14.66
CA ASN A 394 -7.23 -15.67 15.04
C ASN A 394 -6.11 -16.75 15.10
N GLY A 395 -4.90 -16.36 15.50
CA GLY A 395 -3.73 -17.25 15.56
C GLY A 395 -2.95 -17.40 14.24
N ALA A 396 -3.23 -16.58 13.22
CA ALA A 396 -2.39 -16.49 12.03
C ALA A 396 -0.96 -16.08 12.40
N LEU A 397 -0.01 -17.00 12.22
CA LEU A 397 1.40 -16.87 12.60
C LEU A 397 2.20 -15.89 11.72
N SER A 398 1.59 -15.37 10.66
CA SER A 398 2.25 -14.61 9.58
C SER A 398 2.10 -13.09 9.70
N VAL A 399 1.88 -12.55 10.92
CA VAL A 399 1.83 -11.10 11.17
C VAL A 399 2.51 -10.75 12.50
N SER A 400 3.37 -9.73 12.47
CA SER A 400 4.03 -9.17 13.66
C SER A 400 3.96 -7.64 13.67
N PHE A 401 4.12 -7.06 14.86
CA PHE A 401 3.95 -5.64 15.14
C PHE A 401 5.05 -5.16 16.08
N THR A 402 5.67 -4.03 15.76
CA THR A 402 6.41 -3.24 16.75
C THR A 402 5.55 -2.05 17.11
N ALA A 403 5.16 -1.96 18.39
CA ALA A 403 4.21 -0.98 18.87
C ALA A 403 4.75 -0.35 20.17
N ILE A 404 4.82 0.97 20.22
CA ILE A 404 5.44 1.75 21.29
C ILE A 404 4.48 2.86 21.69
N ILE A 405 4.19 2.96 22.99
CA ILE A 405 3.57 4.14 23.60
C ILE A 405 4.66 4.88 24.39
N PHE A 406 4.65 6.21 24.32
CA PHE A 406 5.64 7.06 24.98
C PHE A 406 4.97 8.25 25.68
N GLN A 407 5.40 8.51 26.91
CA GLN A 407 5.03 9.63 27.76
C GLN A 407 6.33 10.31 28.22
N ARG A 408 6.29 11.64 28.39
CA ARG A 408 7.48 12.49 28.46
C ARG A 408 8.04 12.74 29.87
#